data_AF-A0A3N1UYX3-F1
#
_entry.id   AF-A0A3N1UYX3-F1
#
_cell.length_a   1.000
_cell.length_b   1.000
_cell.length_c   1.000
_cell.angle_alpha   90.00
_cell.angle_beta   90.00
_cell.angle_gamma   90.00
#
_symmetry.space_group_name_H-M   'P 1'
#
loop_
_entity.id
_entity.type
_entity.pdbx_description
1 polymer ?
#
loop_
_entity_poly.entity_id
_entity_poly.type
_entity_poly.pdbx_seq_one_letter_code
_entity_poly.pdbx_strand_id
1 'polypeptide(L)'
;MSDSTAAGTQETENRRLMDTVATVPLLSTVGDLAVLLARLPQDMPLVLDDHVRVADPPDTSLVHAITPRIVGVVQDDGTEASVLRPALQLGLVYVPDAEESVQAAAAVRSDLPPHSPLARAEARLKDGYLVDGLLDAATVLDNTARLLGTTALDWMEYDGADAQALRTETERIHHAVARLRVLAPGVELPT
;
A
#
# COMPACT_ATOMS: atom_id res chain seq x y z
N MET A 1 -10.46 41.90 -2.50
CA MET A 1 -8.99 41.71 -2.48
C MET A 1 -8.57 41.07 -1.16
N SER A 2 -9.13 39.89 -0.82
CA SER A 2 -8.94 39.26 0.50
C SER A 2 -8.55 37.77 0.47
N ASP A 3 -8.57 37.12 -0.70
CA ASP A 3 -8.20 35.70 -0.84
C ASP A 3 -6.69 35.44 -0.87
N SER A 4 -5.89 36.42 -1.29
CA SER A 4 -4.46 36.22 -1.48
C SER A 4 -3.67 36.06 -0.17
N THR A 5 -4.18 36.61 0.93
CA THR A 5 -3.51 36.56 2.24
C THR A 5 -3.80 35.25 2.97
N ALA A 6 -5.05 34.78 2.95
CA ALA A 6 -5.45 33.51 3.58
C ALA A 6 -4.79 32.30 2.92
N ALA A 7 -4.75 32.27 1.58
CA ALA A 7 -4.04 31.23 0.83
C ALA A 7 -2.53 31.24 1.11
N GLY A 8 -1.92 32.41 1.27
CA GLY A 8 -0.49 32.55 1.62
C GLY A 8 -0.17 32.08 3.04
N THR A 9 -1.07 32.31 4.00
CA THR A 9 -0.92 31.81 5.38
C THR A 9 -1.04 30.29 5.44
N GLN A 10 -2.01 29.72 4.74
CA GLN A 10 -2.24 28.27 4.74
C GLN A 10 -1.12 27.50 4.03
N GLU A 11 -0.57 28.04 2.95
CA GLU A 11 0.61 27.47 2.29
C GLU A 11 1.85 27.50 3.21
N THR A 12 2.03 28.58 3.98
CA THR A 12 3.13 28.71 4.94
C THR A 12 2.99 27.71 6.10
N GLU A 13 1.76 27.52 6.59
CA GLU A 13 1.46 26.56 7.64
C GLU A 13 1.65 25.12 7.16
N ASN A 14 1.14 24.78 5.98
CA ASN A 14 1.36 23.47 5.36
C ASN A 14 2.84 23.17 5.20
N ARG A 15 3.64 24.14 4.75
CA ARG A 15 5.09 23.97 4.64
C ARG A 15 5.74 23.69 5.99
N ARG A 16 5.35 24.42 7.04
CA ARG A 16 5.85 24.18 8.40
C ARG A 16 5.50 22.77 8.91
N LEU A 17 4.28 22.29 8.61
CA LEU A 17 3.87 20.93 8.97
C LEU A 17 4.70 19.87 8.23
N MET A 18 4.92 20.07 6.92
CA MET A 18 5.78 19.22 6.10
C MET A 18 7.21 19.19 6.63
N ASP A 19 7.79 20.35 6.93
CA ASP A 19 9.15 20.47 7.49
C ASP A 19 9.25 19.75 8.85
N THR A 20 8.23 19.89 9.70
CA THR A 20 8.19 19.22 11.01
C THR A 20 8.20 17.70 10.86
N VAL A 21 7.37 17.16 9.96
CA VAL A 21 7.32 15.72 9.69
C VAL A 21 8.62 15.24 9.03
N ALA A 22 9.21 16.02 8.14
CA ALA A 22 10.47 15.68 7.47
C ALA A 22 11.66 15.54 8.44
N THR A 23 11.61 16.16 9.63
CA THR A 23 12.63 15.94 10.69
C THR A 23 12.57 14.57 11.35
N VAL A 24 11.48 13.82 11.15
CA VAL A 24 11.26 12.49 11.73
C VAL A 24 10.85 11.53 10.61
N PRO A 25 11.78 11.17 9.70
CA PRO A 25 11.46 10.35 8.52
C PRO A 25 11.04 8.93 8.88
N LEU A 26 11.44 8.46 10.07
CA LEU A 26 11.11 7.15 10.59
C LEU A 26 10.75 7.20 12.07
N LEU A 27 9.62 6.59 12.41
CA LEU A 27 9.17 6.37 13.78
C LEU A 27 9.42 4.91 14.12
N SER A 28 10.47 4.67 14.89
CA SER A 28 10.86 3.35 15.39
C SER A 28 10.43 3.12 16.85
N THR A 29 10.00 4.18 17.54
CA THR A 29 9.55 4.10 18.94
C THR A 29 8.28 4.91 19.20
N VAL A 30 7.56 4.52 20.26
CA VAL A 30 6.40 5.29 20.78
C VAL A 30 6.84 6.67 21.32
N GLY A 31 8.07 6.79 21.82
CA GLY A 31 8.62 8.07 22.30
C GLY A 31 8.78 9.08 21.17
N ASP A 32 9.32 8.66 20.02
CA ASP A 32 9.48 9.51 18.85
C ASP A 32 8.13 9.95 18.28
N LEU A 33 7.14 9.06 18.31
CA LEU A 33 5.77 9.40 17.93
C LEU A 33 5.20 10.47 18.86
N ALA A 34 5.37 10.33 20.18
CA ALA A 34 4.91 11.33 21.14
C ALA A 34 5.59 12.69 20.93
N VAL A 35 6.89 12.70 20.62
CA VAL A 35 7.65 13.93 20.32
C VAL A 35 7.16 14.59 19.03
N LEU A 36 6.86 13.80 17.99
CA LEU A 36 6.30 14.31 16.75
C LEU A 36 4.91 14.92 16.97
N LEU A 37 4.01 14.19 17.65
CA LEU A 37 2.65 14.66 17.93
C LEU A 37 2.64 15.95 18.76
N ALA A 38 3.58 16.11 19.70
CA ALA A 38 3.70 17.32 20.50
C ALA A 38 4.10 18.57 19.68
N ARG A 39 4.64 18.40 18.47
CA ARG A 39 5.03 19.48 17.56
C ARG A 39 3.95 19.82 16.52
N LEU A 40 2.92 18.99 16.42
CA LEU A 40 1.80 19.16 15.49
C LEU A 40 0.59 19.80 16.21
N PRO A 41 -0.36 20.40 15.47
CA PRO A 41 -1.62 20.86 16.04
C PRO A 41 -2.36 19.74 16.77
N GLN A 42 -2.87 20.01 17.97
CA GLN A 42 -3.50 18.98 18.82
C GLN A 42 -4.75 18.35 18.19
N ASP A 43 -5.47 19.12 17.37
CA ASP A 43 -6.70 18.67 16.70
C ASP A 43 -6.43 18.13 15.28
N MET A 44 -5.16 17.92 14.91
CA MET A 44 -4.81 17.34 13.62
C MET A 44 -5.35 15.91 13.53
N PRO A 45 -6.16 15.57 12.51
CA PRO A 45 -6.63 14.20 12.32
C PRO A 45 -5.46 13.23 12.14
N LEU A 46 -5.58 12.08 12.80
CA LEU A 46 -4.67 10.95 12.63
C LEU A 46 -5.33 9.92 11.71
N VAL A 47 -4.62 9.53 10.67
CA VAL A 47 -5.06 8.52 9.72
C VAL A 47 -4.01 7.42 9.66
N LEU A 48 -4.44 6.17 9.58
CA LEU A 48 -3.54 5.07 9.30
C LEU A 48 -3.52 4.84 7.78
N ASP A 49 -2.33 4.68 7.21
CA ASP A 49 -2.22 4.12 5.87
C ASP A 49 -2.52 2.62 5.98
N ASP A 50 -3.74 2.24 5.62
CA ASP A 50 -4.20 0.86 5.57
C ASP A 50 -3.60 0.07 4.40
N HIS A 51 -2.85 0.74 3.52
CA HIS A 51 -2.13 0.13 2.42
C HIS A 51 -0.81 -0.47 2.93
N VAL A 52 -0.81 -1.78 3.21
CA VAL A 52 0.40 -2.53 3.57
C VAL A 52 1.32 -2.65 2.33
N ARG A 53 2.47 -1.97 2.39
CA ARG A 53 3.51 -1.86 1.33
C ARG A 53 4.80 -2.62 1.67
N VAL A 54 4.74 -3.93 1.80
CA VAL A 54 5.92 -4.83 1.76
C VAL A 54 6.47 -4.96 0.30
N ALA A 55 7.71 -5.37 0.11
CA ALA A 55 8.32 -5.68 -1.19
C ALA A 55 8.61 -7.19 -1.29
N ASP A 56 8.34 -7.81 -2.45
CA ASP A 56 8.52 -9.25 -2.69
C ASP A 56 9.90 -9.49 -3.33
N PRO A 57 10.72 -10.46 -2.88
CA PRO A 57 10.44 -11.54 -1.90
C PRO A 57 10.40 -11.10 -0.41
N PRO A 58 9.70 -11.84 0.47
CA PRO A 58 9.62 -11.54 1.89
C PRO A 58 10.95 -11.91 2.55
N ASP A 59 11.83 -10.93 2.69
CA ASP A 59 13.02 -11.10 3.50
C ASP A 59 12.60 -11.15 4.98
N THR A 60 12.89 -12.25 5.67
CA THR A 60 12.59 -12.39 7.11
C THR A 60 13.43 -11.45 7.98
N SER A 61 14.37 -10.75 7.36
CA SER A 61 15.20 -9.72 7.96
C SER A 61 14.56 -8.32 7.89
N LEU A 62 13.23 -8.18 7.71
CA LEU A 62 12.61 -6.86 7.62
C LEU A 62 12.19 -6.31 8.99
N VAL A 63 12.64 -5.09 9.30
CA VAL A 63 12.16 -4.31 10.45
C VAL A 63 10.89 -3.55 10.04
N HIS A 64 9.87 -3.58 10.91
CA HIS A 64 8.66 -2.79 10.72
C HIS A 64 8.89 -1.39 11.30
N ALA A 65 8.70 -0.37 10.48
CA ALA A 65 8.82 1.00 10.92
C ALA A 65 7.69 1.87 10.38
N ILE A 66 7.38 2.96 11.09
CA ILE A 66 6.27 3.84 10.73
C ILE A 66 6.81 5.09 10.03
N THR A 67 6.26 5.43 8.87
CA THR A 67 6.58 6.67 8.17
C THR A 67 5.43 7.67 8.32
N PRO A 68 5.68 8.82 8.97
CA PRO A 68 4.69 9.88 9.05
C PRO A 68 4.66 10.69 7.75
N ARG A 69 3.47 11.10 7.29
CA ARG A 69 3.29 12.06 6.19
C ARG A 69 2.10 12.97 6.42
N ILE A 70 2.18 14.22 5.97
CA ILE A 70 1.02 15.12 5.96
C ILE A 70 0.21 14.86 4.68
N VAL A 71 -1.09 14.60 4.84
CA VAL A 71 -2.03 14.43 3.72
C VAL A 71 -3.22 15.37 3.87
N GLY A 72 -3.93 15.65 2.78
CA GLY A 72 -5.21 16.35 2.84
C GLY A 72 -6.34 15.35 3.02
N VAL A 73 -7.19 15.57 4.02
CA VAL A 73 -8.44 14.81 4.21
C VAL A 73 -9.63 15.73 4.07
N VAL A 74 -10.68 15.22 3.44
CA VAL A 74 -11.98 15.90 3.39
C VAL A 74 -12.71 15.57 4.68
N GLN A 75 -12.99 16.60 5.48
CA GLN A 75 -13.87 16.47 6.63
C GLN A 75 -15.27 16.85 6.17
N ASP A 76 -16.15 15.86 6.09
CA ASP A 76 -17.56 16.07 5.73
C ASP A 76 -18.35 16.26 7.02
N ASP A 77 -18.65 17.51 7.38
CA ASP A 77 -19.47 17.86 8.55
C ASP A 77 -20.97 17.98 8.20
N GLY A 78 -21.36 17.52 7.01
CA GLY A 78 -22.76 17.33 6.61
C GLY A 78 -23.48 18.61 6.19
N THR A 79 -22.84 19.77 6.25
CA THR A 79 -23.40 21.05 5.78
C THR A 79 -22.28 22.03 5.45
N GLU A 80 -22.16 22.37 4.17
CA GLU A 80 -21.18 23.27 3.53
C GLU A 80 -19.90 22.61 2.96
N ALA A 81 -19.31 23.31 2.00
CA ALA A 81 -18.31 22.81 1.05
C ALA A 81 -17.19 22.02 1.74
N SER A 82 -16.95 20.79 1.27
CA SER A 82 -15.84 19.94 1.67
C SER A 82 -14.52 20.72 1.77
N VAL A 83 -14.09 21.05 2.99
CA VAL A 83 -12.82 21.73 3.23
C VAL A 83 -11.72 20.68 3.37
N LEU A 84 -10.69 20.78 2.53
CA LEU A 84 -9.49 19.96 2.65
C LEU A 84 -8.68 20.43 3.88
N ARG A 85 -8.52 19.57 4.88
CA ARG A 85 -7.71 19.83 6.07
C ARG A 85 -6.47 18.93 6.09
N PRO A 86 -5.33 19.42 6.61
CA PRO A 86 -4.16 18.58 6.80
C PRO A 86 -4.41 17.53 7.90
N ALA A 87 -3.95 16.32 7.67
CA ALA A 87 -3.94 15.20 8.60
C ALA A 87 -2.56 14.55 8.63
N LEU A 88 -2.20 13.97 9.78
CA LEU A 88 -1.02 13.13 9.87
C LEU A 88 -1.41 11.69 9.54
N GLN A 89 -0.87 11.17 8.44
CA GLN A 89 -1.00 9.77 8.09
C GLN A 89 0.23 8.98 8.54
N LEU A 90 0.01 7.84 9.20
CA LEU A 90 1.05 6.91 9.65
C LEU A 90 1.02 5.67 8.76
N GLY A 91 2.06 5.44 7.96
CA GLY A 91 2.20 4.26 7.12
C GLY A 91 3.20 3.24 7.65
N LEU A 92 2.94 1.95 7.45
CA LEU A 92 3.90 0.89 7.72
C LEU A 92 4.82 0.70 6.51
N VAL A 93 6.14 0.78 6.75
CA VAL A 93 7.16 0.51 5.75
C VAL A 93 8.05 -0.64 6.23
N TYR A 94 8.41 -1.49 5.29
CA TYR A 94 9.32 -2.60 5.49
C TYR A 94 10.72 -2.15 5.13
N VAL A 95 11.61 -2.23 6.12
CA VAL A 95 12.97 -1.75 6.00
C VAL A 95 13.89 -2.97 6.10
N PRO A 96 14.78 -3.22 5.11
CA PRO A 96 15.70 -4.36 5.16
C PRO A 96 16.62 -4.25 6.37
N ASP A 97 16.98 -5.37 7.02
CA ASP A 97 18.02 -5.44 8.04
C ASP A 97 19.39 -5.26 7.37
N ALA A 98 19.67 -4.00 7.07
CA ALA A 98 20.88 -3.50 6.48
C ALA A 98 21.49 -2.40 7.36
N GLU A 99 22.57 -1.77 6.93
CA GLU A 99 23.12 -0.61 7.63
C GLU A 99 22.09 0.53 7.72
N GLU A 100 22.14 1.31 8.81
CA GLU A 100 21.20 2.39 9.14
C GLU A 100 20.96 3.38 7.98
N SER A 101 21.96 3.64 7.14
CA SER A 101 21.85 4.49 5.96
C SER A 101 20.96 3.92 4.87
N VAL A 102 21.05 2.60 4.63
CA VAL A 102 20.20 1.85 3.69
C VAL A 102 18.79 1.76 4.24
N GLN A 103 18.66 1.56 5.55
CA GLN A 103 17.39 1.57 6.26
C GLN A 103 16.65 2.91 6.11
N ALA A 104 17.35 4.01 6.38
CA ALA A 104 16.82 5.37 6.23
C ALA A 104 16.42 5.69 4.78
N ALA A 105 17.22 5.26 3.80
CA ALA A 105 16.91 5.45 2.39
C ALA A 105 15.65 4.70 1.95
N ALA A 106 15.43 3.48 2.44
CA ALA A 106 14.22 2.70 2.16
C ALA A 106 12.96 3.31 2.79
N ALA A 107 13.08 3.84 4.01
CA ALA A 107 11.97 4.47 4.74
C ALA A 107 11.45 5.77 4.10
N VAL A 108 12.30 6.55 3.43
CA VAL A 108 11.94 7.85 2.84
C VAL A 108 11.18 7.70 1.50
N ARG A 109 11.09 6.47 0.95
CA ARG A 109 10.44 6.20 -0.35
C ARG A 109 8.92 6.15 -0.24
N SER A 110 8.29 7.30 -0.45
CA SER A 110 6.84 7.49 -0.53
C SER A 110 6.16 6.77 -1.71
N ASP A 111 6.94 6.26 -2.66
CA ASP A 111 6.51 5.65 -3.93
C ASP A 111 6.40 4.12 -3.89
N LEU A 112 6.70 3.47 -2.75
CA LEU A 112 6.69 2.01 -2.70
C LEU A 112 5.26 1.47 -2.90
N PRO A 113 5.02 0.59 -3.88
CA PRO A 113 3.70 0.01 -4.12
C PRO A 113 3.26 -0.90 -2.95
N PRO A 114 1.95 -1.17 -2.79
CA PRO A 114 1.46 -2.18 -1.84
C PRO A 114 2.20 -3.52 -2.04
N HIS A 115 2.46 -4.30 -1.00
CA HIS A 115 3.11 -5.60 -1.23
C HIS A 115 2.22 -6.58 -1.88
N SER A 116 1.01 -6.63 -1.32
CA SER A 116 0.15 -7.76 -1.51
C SER A 116 -0.22 -7.69 -2.97
N PRO A 117 0.10 -8.72 -3.77
CA PRO A 117 -0.30 -8.74 -5.17
C PRO A 117 -1.82 -8.52 -5.30
N LEU A 118 -2.62 -8.94 -4.30
CA LEU A 118 -4.05 -8.66 -4.25
C LEU A 118 -4.35 -7.17 -3.99
N ALA A 119 -3.74 -6.56 -2.99
CA ALA A 119 -3.98 -5.14 -2.68
C ALA A 119 -3.48 -4.22 -3.80
N ARG A 120 -2.37 -4.55 -4.47
CA ARG A 120 -1.93 -3.83 -5.67
C ARG A 120 -2.91 -4.00 -6.83
N ALA A 121 -3.41 -5.22 -7.06
CA ALA A 121 -4.41 -5.47 -8.09
C ALA A 121 -5.65 -4.62 -7.86
N GLU A 122 -6.19 -4.63 -6.63
CA GLU A 122 -7.37 -3.85 -6.26
C GLU A 122 -7.16 -2.35 -6.46
N ALA A 123 -6.07 -1.80 -5.94
CA ALA A 123 -5.75 -0.38 -6.09
C ALA A 123 -5.61 0.02 -7.57
N ARG A 124 -4.83 -0.75 -8.36
CA ARG A 124 -4.58 -0.47 -9.77
C ARG A 124 -5.84 -0.58 -10.62
N LEU A 125 -6.68 -1.57 -10.36
CA LEU A 125 -7.96 -1.71 -11.06
C LEU A 125 -8.93 -0.57 -10.72
N LYS A 126 -8.95 -0.13 -9.45
CA LYS A 126 -9.78 1.00 -9.00
C LYS A 126 -9.34 2.34 -9.60
N ASP A 127 -8.03 2.54 -9.74
CA ASP A 127 -7.43 3.77 -10.26
C ASP A 127 -7.31 3.81 -11.79
N GLY A 128 -7.82 2.79 -12.50
CA GLY A 128 -7.83 2.72 -13.96
C GLY A 128 -6.53 2.20 -14.61
N TYR A 129 -5.55 1.75 -13.81
CA TYR A 129 -4.32 1.08 -14.27
C TYR A 129 -4.59 -0.39 -14.59
N LEU A 130 -5.41 -0.60 -15.62
CA LEU A 130 -6.04 -1.89 -15.88
C LEU A 130 -5.05 -2.99 -16.29
N VAL A 131 -4.02 -2.65 -17.08
CA VAL A 131 -2.98 -3.61 -17.49
C VAL A 131 -2.23 -4.15 -16.27
N ASP A 132 -1.69 -3.25 -15.43
CA ASP A 132 -0.89 -3.63 -14.26
C ASP A 132 -1.75 -4.31 -13.18
N GLY A 133 -3.00 -3.88 -13.01
CA GLY A 133 -3.94 -4.51 -12.09
C GLY A 133 -4.31 -5.94 -12.49
N LEU A 134 -4.49 -6.20 -13.79
CA LEU A 134 -4.74 -7.55 -14.30
C LEU A 134 -3.52 -8.47 -14.16
N LEU A 135 -2.31 -7.95 -14.32
CA LEU A 135 -1.07 -8.71 -14.13
C LEU A 135 -0.85 -9.08 -12.65
N ASP A 136 -1.17 -8.17 -11.73
CA ASP A 136 -1.14 -8.46 -10.30
C ASP A 136 -2.19 -9.50 -9.90
N ALA A 137 -3.42 -9.37 -10.41
CA ALA A 137 -4.47 -10.35 -10.19
C ALA A 137 -4.09 -11.75 -10.73
N ALA A 138 -3.45 -11.80 -11.91
CA ALA A 138 -2.90 -13.04 -12.44
C ALA A 138 -1.83 -13.65 -11.52
N THR A 139 -1.01 -12.81 -10.87
CA THR A 139 -0.01 -13.27 -9.89
C THR A 139 -0.65 -13.85 -8.63
N VAL A 140 -1.74 -13.26 -8.13
CA VAL A 140 -2.51 -13.82 -7.00
C VAL A 140 -3.04 -15.21 -7.35
N LEU A 141 -3.68 -15.35 -8.51
CA LEU A 141 -4.25 -16.62 -8.95
C LEU A 141 -3.19 -17.70 -9.15
N ASP A 142 -2.02 -17.35 -9.68
CA ASP A 142 -0.89 -18.27 -9.85
C ASP A 142 -0.34 -18.76 -8.49
N ASN A 143 -0.28 -17.85 -7.51
CA ASN A 143 0.11 -18.19 -6.14
C ASN A 143 -0.91 -19.12 -5.47
N THR A 144 -2.22 -18.85 -5.64
CA THR A 144 -3.28 -19.73 -5.15
C THR A 144 -3.22 -21.10 -5.81
N ALA A 145 -3.05 -21.17 -7.13
CA ALA A 145 -2.90 -22.41 -7.87
C ALA A 145 -1.72 -23.25 -7.35
N ARG A 146 -0.57 -22.61 -7.10
CA ARG A 146 0.59 -23.28 -6.53
C ARG A 146 0.31 -23.81 -5.11
N LEU A 147 -0.27 -23.01 -4.21
CA LEU A 147 -0.61 -23.47 -2.86
C LEU A 147 -1.57 -24.68 -2.89
N LEU A 148 -2.55 -24.68 -3.79
CA LEU A 148 -3.49 -25.79 -3.94
C LEU A 148 -2.83 -27.01 -4.62
N GLY A 149 -2.05 -26.79 -5.68
CA GLY A 149 -1.46 -27.84 -6.52
C GLY A 149 -0.14 -28.42 -6.05
N THR A 150 0.55 -27.79 -5.11
CA THR A 150 1.75 -28.35 -4.49
C THR A 150 1.49 -28.60 -3.02
N THR A 151 1.17 -27.54 -2.27
CA THR A 151 1.12 -27.64 -0.82
C THR A 151 -0.06 -28.47 -0.34
N ALA A 152 -1.28 -28.25 -0.83
CA ALA A 152 -2.43 -29.03 -0.37
C ALA A 152 -2.37 -30.49 -0.86
N LEU A 153 -1.92 -30.73 -2.10
CA LEU A 153 -1.80 -32.07 -2.65
C LEU A 153 -0.75 -32.95 -1.93
N ASP A 154 0.29 -32.36 -1.34
CA ASP A 154 1.29 -33.09 -0.54
C ASP A 154 0.68 -33.76 0.71
N TRP A 155 -0.48 -33.30 1.17
CA TRP A 155 -1.20 -33.87 2.33
C TRP A 155 -2.34 -34.81 1.95
N MET A 156 -2.58 -35.00 0.64
CA MET A 156 -3.68 -35.80 0.15
C MET A 156 -3.20 -37.16 -0.37
N GLU A 157 -4.11 -38.14 -0.36
CA GLU A 157 -3.85 -39.42 -1.00
C GLU A 157 -3.68 -39.24 -2.51
N TYR A 158 -2.57 -39.73 -3.06
CA TYR A 158 -2.16 -39.43 -4.42
C TYR A 158 -3.20 -39.80 -5.50
N ASP A 159 -3.86 -40.95 -5.34
CA ASP A 159 -4.91 -41.46 -6.24
C ASP A 159 -6.34 -41.20 -5.72
N GLY A 160 -6.47 -40.37 -4.68
CA GLY A 160 -7.78 -39.97 -4.14
C GLY A 160 -8.56 -39.13 -5.15
N ALA A 161 -9.87 -39.37 -5.26
CA ALA A 161 -10.75 -38.62 -6.16
C ALA A 161 -10.71 -37.09 -5.89
N ASP A 162 -10.59 -36.71 -4.61
CA ASP A 162 -10.47 -35.31 -4.20
C ASP A 162 -9.14 -34.67 -4.64
N ALA A 163 -8.05 -35.43 -4.61
CA ALA A 163 -6.73 -34.97 -5.07
C ALA A 163 -6.75 -34.73 -6.59
N GLN A 164 -7.41 -35.61 -7.33
CA GLN A 164 -7.56 -35.46 -8.78
C GLN A 164 -8.48 -34.29 -9.16
N ALA A 165 -9.55 -34.07 -8.41
CA ALA A 165 -10.40 -32.89 -8.58
C ALA A 165 -9.61 -31.60 -8.33
N LEU A 166 -8.81 -31.55 -7.25
CA LEU A 166 -8.00 -30.39 -6.92
C LEU A 166 -6.92 -30.09 -7.97
N ARG A 167 -6.26 -31.13 -8.54
CA ARG A 167 -5.34 -30.97 -9.68
C ARG A 167 -6.03 -30.31 -10.87
N THR A 168 -7.23 -30.78 -11.21
CA THR A 168 -8.02 -30.26 -12.33
C THR A 168 -8.37 -28.79 -12.13
N GLU A 169 -8.78 -28.40 -10.92
CA GLU A 169 -9.08 -26.99 -10.63
C GLU A 169 -7.82 -26.12 -10.64
N THR A 170 -6.70 -26.61 -10.12
CA THR A 170 -5.40 -25.92 -10.23
C THR A 170 -5.00 -25.67 -11.68
N GLU A 171 -5.14 -26.66 -12.56
CA GLU A 171 -4.86 -26.51 -13.99
C GLU A 171 -5.77 -25.47 -14.66
N ARG A 172 -7.05 -25.42 -14.27
CA ARG A 172 -7.99 -24.39 -14.76
C ARG A 172 -7.58 -23.01 -14.29
N ILE A 173 -7.13 -22.85 -13.05
CA ILE A 173 -6.62 -21.57 -12.54
C ILE A 173 -5.36 -21.16 -13.32
N HIS A 174 -4.40 -22.06 -13.58
CA HIS A 174 -3.24 -21.73 -14.43
C HIS A 174 -3.64 -21.31 -15.85
N HIS A 175 -4.64 -21.94 -16.45
CA HIS A 175 -5.18 -21.49 -17.75
C HIS A 175 -5.80 -20.09 -17.67
N ALA A 176 -6.53 -19.79 -16.58
CA ALA A 176 -7.08 -18.45 -16.37
C ALA A 176 -5.97 -17.39 -16.19
N VAL A 177 -4.91 -17.71 -15.46
CA VAL A 177 -3.71 -16.88 -15.31
C VAL A 177 -3.07 -16.59 -16.66
N ALA A 178 -2.84 -17.62 -17.48
CA ALA A 178 -2.26 -17.47 -18.81
C ALA A 178 -3.12 -16.56 -19.70
N ARG A 179 -4.45 -16.74 -19.66
CA ARG A 179 -5.39 -15.88 -20.38
C ARG A 179 -5.33 -14.43 -19.90
N LEU A 180 -5.30 -14.19 -18.60
CA LEU A 180 -5.20 -12.83 -18.04
C LEU A 180 -3.89 -12.14 -18.46
N ARG A 181 -2.76 -12.85 -18.43
CA ARG A 181 -1.46 -12.33 -18.89
C ARG A 181 -1.46 -11.97 -20.37
N VAL A 182 -2.17 -12.73 -21.21
CA VAL A 182 -2.32 -12.46 -22.65
C VAL A 182 -3.29 -11.31 -22.93
N LEU A 183 -4.37 -11.20 -22.15
CA LEU A 183 -5.41 -10.19 -22.36
C LEU A 183 -5.00 -8.82 -21.81
N ALA A 184 -4.28 -8.75 -20.69
CA ALA A 184 -3.93 -7.51 -20.02
C ALA A 184 -3.31 -6.44 -20.95
N PRO A 185 -2.35 -6.76 -21.86
CA PRO A 185 -1.78 -5.76 -22.77
C PRO A 185 -2.73 -5.24 -23.85
N GLY A 186 -3.85 -5.93 -24.09
CA GLY A 186 -4.80 -5.62 -25.17
C GLY A 186 -6.08 -4.93 -24.70
N VAL A 187 -6.19 -4.54 -23.42
CA VAL A 187 -7.39 -3.88 -22.92
C VAL A 187 -7.28 -2.36 -23.10
N GLU A 188 -8.17 -1.81 -23.92
CA GLU A 188 -8.35 -0.37 -24.09
C GLU A 188 -9.37 0.15 -23.06
N LEU A 189 -9.09 1.31 -22.46
CA LEU A 189 -10.04 1.99 -21.59
C LEU A 189 -11.17 2.60 -22.45
N PRO A 190 -12.44 2.53 -22.02
CA PRO A 190 -13.51 3.28 -22.68
C PRO A 190 -13.16 4.77 -22.66
N THR A 191 -13.26 5.40 -23.83
CA THR A 191 -13.02 6.83 -24.03
C THR A 191 -14.17 7.68 -23.54
#